data_AF-A0A954Q4P0-F1
#
_entry.id   AF-A0A954Q4P0-F1
#
_cell.length_a   1.000
_cell.length_b   1.000
_cell.length_c   1.000
_cell.angle_alpha   90.00
_cell.angle_beta   90.00
_cell.angle_gamma   90.00
#
_symmetry.space_group_name_H-M   'P 1'
#
loop_
_entity.id
_entity.type
_entity.pdbx_description
1 polymer ?
#
loop_
_entity_poly.entity_id
_entity_poly.type
_entity_poly.pdbx_seq_one_letter_code
_entity_poly.pdbx_strand_id
1 'polypeptide(L)'
;MLGKPIRFLVLLGGAVGIPYAWFNQEFAPGVKTKLQEWKTVVTEKDWSFSNNWSFSDTKVPEPSKTFLRRDSLPGVSFATPDNSSELTGGIGELEQILQFNVTPAWIMQRWSRVSTIRSETGMDGLRVALVTGTELEDIAGSLTFYYDHQRQLRRITFDGLTGDDRRLVNLVSQQFNLRPEPGLGAGHYVARWNAQPTGILRISHAPVVRAQRPHERLEVMLELNQPGFGYGLSAHAQETLNLDRLTKRW
;
A
#
# COMPACT_ATOMS: atom_id res chain seq x y z
N MET A 1 12.83 -36.03 -25.45
CA MET A 1 12.18 -34.74 -25.74
C MET A 1 11.65 -34.17 -24.44
N LEU A 2 12.43 -33.29 -23.79
CA LEU A 2 12.08 -32.67 -22.51
C LEU A 2 12.23 -31.15 -22.69
N GLY A 3 11.13 -30.42 -22.54
CA GLY A 3 11.03 -29.00 -22.86
C GLY A 3 11.52 -28.08 -21.74
N LYS A 4 12.53 -27.28 -22.10
CA LYS A 4 12.79 -25.87 -21.77
C LYS A 4 13.03 -25.44 -20.29
N PRO A 5 14.22 -24.87 -19.99
CA PRO A 5 14.60 -24.32 -18.69
C PRO A 5 14.40 -22.79 -18.57
N ILE A 6 14.20 -22.35 -17.32
CA ILE A 6 14.70 -21.13 -16.66
C ILE A 6 14.84 -19.88 -17.55
N ARG A 7 13.85 -18.97 -17.45
CA ARG A 7 13.90 -17.62 -18.06
C ARG A 7 13.43 -16.49 -17.13
N PHE A 8 13.56 -16.65 -15.82
CA PHE A 8 13.17 -15.61 -14.86
C PHE A 8 14.34 -14.98 -14.07
N LEU A 9 15.59 -15.38 -14.32
CA LEU A 9 16.73 -15.00 -13.46
C LEU A 9 17.64 -13.88 -13.99
N VAL A 10 17.29 -13.20 -15.09
CA VAL A 10 18.18 -12.16 -15.68
C VAL A 10 17.72 -10.72 -15.39
N LEU A 11 16.48 -10.50 -14.93
CA LEU A 11 15.98 -9.14 -14.67
C LEU A 11 16.35 -8.55 -13.30
N LEU A 12 17.02 -9.31 -12.42
CA LEU A 12 17.38 -8.86 -11.07
C LEU A 12 18.86 -8.49 -10.87
N GLY A 13 19.75 -8.82 -11.82
CA GLY A 13 21.19 -8.60 -11.66
C GLY A 13 21.69 -7.18 -11.96
N GLY A 14 20.95 -6.38 -12.73
CA GLY A 14 21.40 -5.07 -13.21
C GLY A 14 21.01 -3.87 -12.31
N ALA A 15 19.98 -4.00 -11.48
CA ALA A 15 19.41 -2.86 -10.75
C ALA A 15 19.97 -2.65 -9.34
N VAL A 16 20.66 -3.64 -8.76
CA VAL A 16 21.16 -3.58 -7.36
C VAL A 16 22.66 -3.27 -7.27
N GLY A 17 23.45 -3.57 -8.31
CA GLY A 17 24.91 -3.48 -8.22
C GLY A 17 25.51 -2.08 -8.39
N ILE A 18 24.79 -1.16 -9.04
CA ILE A 18 25.34 0.16 -9.42
C ILE A 18 25.43 1.12 -8.22
N PRO A 19 24.46 1.18 -7.28
CA PRO A 19 24.60 2.03 -6.10
C PRO A 19 25.60 1.50 -5.07
N TYR A 20 25.71 0.18 -4.92
CA TYR A 20 26.50 -0.44 -3.85
C TYR A 20 28.02 -0.35 -4.09
N ALA A 21 28.46 -0.38 -5.34
CA ALA A 21 29.88 -0.25 -5.71
C ALA A 21 30.42 1.17 -5.56
N TRP A 22 29.55 2.19 -5.49
CA TRP A 22 29.97 3.58 -5.34
C TRP A 22 30.30 3.95 -3.89
N PHE A 23 29.80 3.16 -2.92
CA PHE A 23 29.95 3.45 -1.48
C PHE A 23 31.08 2.66 -0.78
N ASN A 24 31.68 1.63 -1.41
CA ASN A 24 32.73 0.79 -0.82
C ASN A 24 33.95 0.66 -1.76
N GLN A 25 35.05 1.35 -1.46
CA GLN A 25 36.26 1.39 -2.30
C GLN A 25 37.12 0.11 -2.28
N GLU A 26 36.79 -0.89 -1.46
CA GLU A 26 37.60 -2.12 -1.33
C GLU A 26 37.25 -3.22 -2.36
N PHE A 27 36.17 -3.06 -3.15
CA PHE A 27 35.73 -4.07 -4.12
C PHE A 27 36.07 -3.75 -5.60
N ALA A 28 36.89 -2.72 -5.82
CA ALA A 28 37.13 -2.14 -7.15
C ALA A 28 37.88 -3.03 -8.19
N PRO A 29 38.79 -3.97 -7.86
CA PRO A 29 39.58 -4.62 -8.91
C PRO A 29 38.84 -5.74 -9.66
N GLY A 30 37.78 -6.34 -9.09
CA GLY A 30 37.05 -7.47 -9.71
C GLY A 30 35.87 -7.08 -10.62
N VAL A 31 35.36 -5.85 -10.51
CA VAL A 31 34.12 -5.42 -11.16
C VAL A 31 34.37 -4.87 -12.58
N LYS A 32 35.55 -4.29 -12.83
CA LYS A 32 35.89 -3.71 -14.14
C LYS A 32 36.02 -4.75 -15.25
N THR A 33 36.46 -5.96 -14.93
CA THR A 33 36.69 -7.04 -15.91
C THR A 33 35.37 -7.63 -16.41
N LYS A 34 34.36 -7.80 -15.54
CA LYS A 34 33.04 -8.32 -15.92
C LYS A 34 32.17 -7.31 -16.68
N LEU A 35 32.38 -6.00 -16.47
CA LEU A 35 31.66 -4.95 -17.19
C LEU A 35 32.07 -4.84 -18.67
N GLN A 36 33.30 -5.24 -19.02
CA GLN A 36 33.70 -5.27 -20.43
C GLN A 36 33.14 -6.49 -21.18
N GLU A 37 32.99 -7.64 -20.52
CA GLU A 37 32.32 -8.82 -21.09
C GLU A 37 30.83 -8.61 -21.37
N TRP A 38 30.14 -7.76 -20.59
CA TRP A 38 28.71 -7.47 -20.82
C TRP A 38 28.44 -6.47 -21.95
N LYS A 39 29.39 -5.59 -22.28
CA LYS A 39 29.21 -4.62 -23.37
C LYS A 39 29.20 -5.26 -24.76
N THR A 40 29.85 -6.41 -24.92
CA THR A 40 29.86 -7.15 -26.18
C THR A 40 28.58 -7.97 -26.42
N VAL A 41 27.78 -8.23 -25.38
CA VAL A 41 26.52 -8.98 -25.49
C VAL A 41 25.33 -8.09 -25.86
N VAL A 42 25.40 -6.78 -25.59
CA VAL A 42 24.28 -5.84 -25.79
C VAL A 42 24.37 -5.05 -27.10
N THR A 43 25.49 -5.17 -27.83
CA THR A 43 25.67 -4.46 -29.11
C THR A 43 25.66 -5.44 -30.27
N GLU A 44 24.58 -6.18 -30.45
CA GLU A 44 24.14 -6.61 -31.78
C GLU A 44 22.78 -7.32 -31.68
N LYS A 45 21.96 -7.04 -32.71
CA LYS A 45 20.83 -7.81 -33.21
C LYS A 45 19.44 -7.24 -32.91
N ASP A 46 18.90 -6.67 -33.99
CA ASP A 46 17.60 -6.06 -34.19
C ASP A 46 16.43 -6.83 -33.56
N TRP A 47 15.65 -6.12 -32.75
CA TRP A 47 14.31 -6.57 -32.33
C TRP A 47 13.26 -5.79 -33.11
N SER A 48 12.86 -6.34 -34.26
CA SER A 48 11.60 -5.99 -34.93
C SER A 48 10.46 -6.77 -34.28
N PHE A 49 9.40 -6.06 -33.86
CA PHE A 49 8.15 -6.70 -33.44
C PHE A 49 7.24 -6.82 -34.66
N SER A 50 7.00 -8.06 -35.11
CA SER A 50 6.00 -8.38 -36.12
C SER A 50 4.60 -8.41 -35.48
N ASN A 51 3.74 -7.48 -35.91
CA ASN A 51 2.31 -7.53 -35.64
C ASN A 51 1.67 -8.49 -36.65
N ASN A 52 1.26 -9.68 -36.20
CA ASN A 52 0.39 -10.53 -37.00
C ASN A 52 -0.60 -11.30 -36.12
N TRP A 53 -1.69 -10.63 -35.76
CA TRP A 53 -2.92 -11.30 -35.34
C TRP A 53 -4.06 -10.75 -36.20
N SER A 54 -4.49 -11.55 -37.18
CA SER A 54 -5.59 -11.27 -38.08
C SER A 54 -6.89 -11.74 -37.45
N PHE A 55 -7.89 -10.85 -37.37
CA PHE A 55 -9.28 -11.21 -37.11
C PHE A 55 -10.03 -11.09 -38.44
N SER A 56 -10.37 -12.24 -39.02
CA SER A 56 -11.18 -12.33 -40.24
C SER A 56 -12.65 -12.05 -39.90
N ASP A 57 -13.16 -10.98 -40.50
CA ASP A 57 -14.52 -10.77 -41.01
C ASP A 57 -15.61 -11.70 -40.45
N THR A 58 -16.42 -11.17 -39.53
CA THR A 58 -17.76 -11.71 -39.26
C THR A 58 -18.72 -10.54 -39.07
N LYS A 59 -19.65 -10.40 -40.02
CA LYS A 59 -20.74 -9.41 -40.07
C LYS A 59 -21.38 -9.17 -38.70
N VAL A 60 -21.44 -7.90 -38.30
CA VAL A 60 -22.24 -7.39 -37.18
C VAL A 60 -23.73 -7.50 -37.51
N PRO A 61 -24.56 -8.21 -36.73
CA PRO A 61 -26.01 -8.05 -36.78
C PRO A 61 -26.43 -6.90 -35.85
N GLU A 62 -27.32 -6.02 -36.33
CA GLU A 62 -27.92 -4.91 -35.58
C GLU A 62 -28.64 -5.36 -34.30
N PRO A 63 -28.71 -4.51 -33.26
CA PRO A 63 -29.46 -4.82 -32.05
C PRO A 63 -30.96 -4.66 -32.26
N SER A 64 -31.68 -5.77 -32.41
CA SER A 64 -33.14 -5.80 -32.29
C SER A 64 -33.56 -5.64 -30.82
N LYS A 65 -34.43 -4.67 -30.58
CA LYS A 65 -35.07 -4.39 -29.29
C LYS A 65 -36.07 -5.50 -28.96
N THR A 66 -36.18 -5.80 -27.66
CA THR A 66 -37.24 -6.57 -26.98
C THR A 66 -36.98 -8.07 -26.83
N PHE A 67 -36.45 -8.48 -25.67
CA PHE A 67 -36.79 -9.79 -25.08
C PHE A 67 -37.07 -9.64 -23.59
N LEU A 68 -38.28 -10.05 -23.24
CA LEU A 68 -38.82 -10.12 -21.91
C LEU A 68 -38.10 -11.19 -21.09
N ARG A 69 -37.85 -10.84 -19.83
CA ARG A 69 -37.68 -11.69 -18.65
C ARG A 69 -38.35 -13.07 -18.79
N ARG A 70 -37.56 -14.15 -18.73
CA ARG A 70 -37.73 -15.39 -17.94
C ARG A 70 -36.79 -16.45 -18.53
N ASP A 71 -35.80 -16.89 -17.75
CA ASP A 71 -35.27 -18.27 -17.74
C ASP A 71 -34.29 -18.43 -16.58
N SER A 72 -34.85 -18.80 -15.43
CA SER A 72 -34.13 -19.39 -14.32
C SER A 72 -33.94 -20.88 -14.62
N LEU A 73 -32.72 -21.29 -14.97
CA LEU A 73 -32.32 -22.70 -15.00
C LEU A 73 -32.21 -23.21 -13.54
N PRO A 74 -32.88 -24.32 -13.18
CA PRO A 74 -32.74 -24.90 -11.85
C PRO A 74 -31.38 -25.61 -11.74
N GLY A 75 -30.60 -25.25 -10.72
CA GLY A 75 -29.43 -26.04 -10.30
C GLY A 75 -28.05 -25.48 -10.63
N VAL A 76 -27.93 -24.30 -11.23
CA VAL A 76 -26.65 -23.59 -11.35
C VAL A 76 -26.76 -22.25 -10.61
N SER A 77 -26.61 -22.31 -9.29
CA SER A 77 -26.22 -21.11 -8.54
C SER A 77 -24.78 -20.81 -8.93
N PHE A 78 -24.58 -19.90 -9.90
CA PHE A 78 -23.38 -19.07 -9.82
C PHE A 78 -23.49 -18.41 -8.45
N ALA A 79 -22.63 -18.81 -7.51
CA ALA A 79 -22.47 -18.09 -6.27
C ALA A 79 -22.30 -16.64 -6.69
N THR A 80 -23.34 -15.83 -6.47
CA THR A 80 -23.18 -14.40 -6.53
C THR A 80 -22.10 -14.17 -5.48
N PRO A 81 -20.94 -13.56 -5.81
CA PRO A 81 -20.01 -13.21 -4.76
C PRO A 81 -20.85 -12.47 -3.73
N ASP A 82 -20.87 -13.01 -2.52
CA ASP A 82 -21.59 -12.41 -1.41
C ASP A 82 -20.95 -11.03 -1.25
N ASN A 83 -21.56 -10.03 -1.87
CA ASN A 83 -21.13 -8.63 -1.82
C ASN A 83 -21.47 -8.02 -0.45
N SER A 84 -21.72 -8.85 0.56
CA SER A 84 -21.87 -8.49 1.96
C SER A 84 -20.53 -8.20 2.64
N SER A 85 -19.42 -8.18 1.90
CA SER A 85 -18.31 -7.28 2.27
C SER A 85 -18.77 -5.85 2.06
N GLU A 86 -19.64 -5.38 2.96
CA GLU A 86 -19.96 -3.97 3.12
C GLU A 86 -18.62 -3.23 3.12
N LEU A 87 -18.45 -2.38 2.11
CA LEU A 87 -17.45 -1.32 2.06
C LEU A 87 -17.41 -0.72 3.46
N THR A 88 -16.37 -1.05 4.22
CA THR A 88 -16.44 -0.95 5.68
C THR A 88 -16.31 0.51 6.10
N GLY A 89 -17.46 1.16 6.20
CA GLY A 89 -17.78 2.23 7.15
C GLY A 89 -17.25 3.61 6.80
N GLY A 90 -18.15 4.58 6.62
CA GLY A 90 -17.80 6.01 6.51
C GLY A 90 -16.78 6.45 7.57
N ILE A 91 -16.03 7.53 7.35
CA ILE A 91 -14.98 7.96 8.31
C ILE A 91 -15.47 8.06 9.78
N GLY A 92 -16.76 8.25 10.05
CA GLY A 92 -17.28 8.20 11.44
C GLY A 92 -16.97 6.88 12.15
N GLU A 93 -16.86 5.78 11.41
CA GLU A 93 -16.42 4.49 11.91
C GLU A 93 -14.89 4.39 12.03
N LEU A 94 -14.13 5.24 11.33
CA LEU A 94 -12.67 5.30 11.44
C LEU A 94 -12.25 5.65 12.87
N GLU A 95 -12.97 6.55 13.53
CA GLU A 95 -12.73 6.90 14.94
C GLU A 95 -12.82 5.69 15.87
N GLN A 96 -13.76 4.77 15.59
CA GLN A 96 -13.93 3.53 16.34
C GLN A 96 -12.86 2.50 15.98
N ILE A 97 -12.54 2.39 14.69
CA ILE A 97 -11.55 1.44 14.16
C ILE A 97 -10.14 1.76 14.68
N LEU A 98 -9.79 3.03 14.85
CA LEU A 98 -8.46 3.45 15.32
C LEU A 98 -8.28 3.40 16.85
N GLN A 99 -9.25 2.87 17.60
CA GLN A 99 -9.14 2.76 19.07
C GLN A 99 -8.21 1.61 19.48
N PHE A 100 -7.45 1.82 20.57
CA PHE A 100 -6.54 0.82 21.14
C PHE A 100 -7.23 -0.29 21.96
N ASN A 101 -8.56 -0.35 21.97
CA ASN A 101 -9.36 -1.40 22.61
C ASN A 101 -9.84 -2.48 21.62
N VAL A 102 -9.44 -2.41 20.35
CA VAL A 102 -9.84 -3.35 19.30
C VAL A 102 -9.20 -4.73 19.51
N THR A 103 -10.03 -5.78 19.52
CA THR A 103 -9.57 -7.16 19.76
C THR A 103 -9.47 -7.98 18.46
N PRO A 104 -8.61 -9.02 18.42
CA PRO A 104 -8.53 -9.92 17.27
C PRO A 104 -9.87 -10.56 16.88
N ALA A 105 -10.69 -10.94 17.86
CA ALA A 105 -12.00 -11.54 17.61
C ALA A 105 -12.96 -10.56 16.92
N TRP A 106 -12.97 -9.30 17.36
CA TRP A 106 -13.75 -8.24 16.71
C TRP A 106 -13.32 -8.01 15.26
N ILE A 107 -12.01 -8.02 14.99
CA ILE A 107 -11.48 -7.89 13.61
C ILE A 107 -11.97 -9.06 12.74
N MET A 108 -11.83 -10.30 13.22
CA MET A 108 -12.25 -11.48 12.46
C MET A 108 -13.76 -11.56 12.21
N GLN A 109 -14.57 -10.92 13.06
CA GLN A 109 -16.02 -10.82 12.86
C GLN A 109 -16.38 -9.71 11.86
N ARG A 110 -15.63 -8.61 11.87
CA ARG A 110 -15.92 -7.43 11.06
C ARG A 110 -15.42 -7.54 9.62
N TRP A 111 -14.29 -8.19 9.39
CA TRP A 111 -13.73 -8.35 8.04
C TRP A 111 -13.83 -9.78 7.54
N SER A 112 -14.37 -9.94 6.33
CA SER A 112 -14.44 -11.23 5.63
C SER A 112 -13.06 -11.84 5.34
N ARG A 113 -12.02 -10.99 5.24
CA ARG A 113 -10.66 -11.40 4.94
C ARG A 113 -9.68 -10.68 5.87
N VAL A 114 -8.92 -11.46 6.62
CA VAL A 114 -7.85 -10.99 7.50
C VAL A 114 -6.56 -11.74 7.16
N SER A 115 -5.47 -11.00 7.01
CA SER A 115 -4.15 -11.57 6.77
C SER A 115 -3.28 -11.43 8.01
N THR A 116 -2.57 -12.50 8.39
CA THR A 116 -1.64 -12.47 9.52
C THR A 116 -0.25 -12.07 9.05
N ILE A 117 0.40 -11.15 9.76
CA ILE A 117 1.74 -10.66 9.46
C ILE A 117 2.57 -10.78 10.73
N ARG A 118 3.78 -11.32 10.65
CA ARG A 118 4.72 -11.27 11.76
C ARG A 118 5.56 -10.01 11.64
N SER A 119 5.53 -9.13 12.65
CA SER A 119 6.37 -7.95 12.68
C SER A 119 7.79 -8.30 13.14
N GLU A 120 8.78 -7.54 12.68
CA GLU A 120 10.19 -7.65 13.12
C GLU A 120 10.34 -7.45 14.64
N THR A 121 9.44 -6.68 15.26
CA THR A 121 9.46 -6.41 16.71
C THR A 121 8.79 -7.51 17.55
N GLY A 122 8.53 -8.68 16.96
CA GLY A 122 7.87 -9.80 17.66
C GLY A 122 6.36 -9.62 17.88
N MET A 123 5.75 -8.61 17.27
CA MET A 123 4.30 -8.40 17.32
C MET A 123 3.57 -9.24 16.26
N ASP A 124 2.38 -9.70 16.63
CA ASP A 124 1.46 -10.38 15.72
C ASP A 124 0.54 -9.34 15.07
N GLY A 125 0.63 -9.23 13.75
CA GLY A 125 -0.11 -8.28 12.93
C GLY A 125 -1.36 -8.91 12.30
N LEU A 126 -2.48 -8.19 12.34
CA LEU A 126 -3.69 -8.50 11.58
C LEU A 126 -3.95 -7.38 10.57
N ARG A 127 -3.85 -7.71 9.28
CA ARG A 127 -4.06 -6.77 8.18
C ARG A 127 -5.41 -7.00 7.52
N VAL A 128 -6.11 -5.90 7.26
CA VAL A 128 -7.41 -5.86 6.60
C VAL A 128 -7.44 -4.78 5.53
N ALA A 129 -8.34 -4.92 4.55
CA ALA A 129 -8.66 -3.85 3.62
C ALA A 129 -9.65 -2.89 4.30
N LEU A 130 -9.39 -1.58 4.18
CA LEU A 130 -10.25 -0.53 4.68
C LEU A 130 -10.67 0.36 3.52
N VAL A 131 -11.97 0.58 3.37
CA VAL A 131 -12.54 1.53 2.40
C VAL A 131 -13.70 2.20 3.11
N THR A 132 -13.61 3.50 3.37
CA THR A 132 -14.63 4.18 4.17
C THR A 132 -15.84 4.62 3.36
N GLY A 133 -15.69 4.84 2.05
CA GLY A 133 -16.81 5.24 1.20
C GLY A 133 -16.37 5.68 -0.18
N THR A 134 -17.17 6.54 -0.79
CA THR A 134 -17.00 7.04 -2.16
C THR A 134 -16.85 8.56 -2.25
N GLU A 135 -16.82 9.27 -1.13
CA GLU A 135 -16.61 10.71 -1.07
C GLU A 135 -15.13 11.07 -1.27
N LEU A 136 -14.85 12.34 -1.57
CA LEU A 136 -13.47 12.79 -1.80
C LEU A 136 -12.60 12.66 -0.53
N GLU A 137 -13.21 12.87 0.62
CA GLU A 137 -12.57 12.79 1.95
C GLU A 137 -12.52 11.34 2.50
N ASP A 138 -13.07 10.37 1.78
CA ASP A 138 -12.96 8.96 2.16
C ASP A 138 -11.56 8.41 1.89
N ILE A 139 -11.21 7.38 2.65
CA ILE A 139 -9.91 6.73 2.58
C ILE A 139 -10.06 5.28 2.10
N ALA A 140 -9.09 4.83 1.32
CA ALA A 140 -9.01 3.44 0.85
C ALA A 140 -7.58 2.93 0.97
N GLY A 141 -7.40 1.74 1.55
CA GLY A 141 -6.06 1.20 1.76
C GLY A 141 -6.02 -0.06 2.62
N SER A 142 -4.86 -0.28 3.23
CA SER A 142 -4.61 -1.38 4.14
C SER A 142 -4.42 -0.87 5.56
N LEU A 143 -5.15 -1.48 6.49
CA LEU A 143 -5.06 -1.21 7.92
C LEU A 143 -4.45 -2.43 8.60
N THR A 144 -3.45 -2.23 9.45
CA THR A 144 -2.78 -3.31 10.18
C THR A 144 -2.80 -3.02 11.68
N PHE A 145 -3.29 -3.98 12.45
CA PHE A 145 -3.30 -3.95 13.92
C PHE A 145 -2.20 -4.86 14.45
N TYR A 146 -1.34 -4.36 15.32
CA TYR A 146 -0.24 -5.12 15.90
C TYR A 146 -0.46 -5.37 17.39
N TYR A 147 -0.41 -6.64 17.75
CA TYR A 147 -0.61 -7.14 19.10
C TYR A 147 0.70 -7.62 19.70
N ASP A 148 0.87 -7.37 21.00
CA ASP A 148 1.94 -8.01 21.76
C ASP A 148 1.62 -9.46 22.13
N HIS A 149 2.54 -10.12 22.81
CA HIS A 149 2.36 -11.50 23.30
C HIS A 149 1.21 -11.65 24.31
N GLN A 150 0.80 -10.56 24.98
CA GLN A 150 -0.38 -10.53 25.86
C GLN A 150 -1.69 -10.22 25.10
N ARG A 151 -1.66 -10.22 23.76
CA ARG A 151 -2.79 -9.89 22.87
C ARG A 151 -3.37 -8.49 23.11
N GLN A 152 -2.55 -7.56 23.58
CA GLN A 152 -2.93 -6.15 23.69
C GLN A 152 -2.53 -5.40 22.42
N LEU A 153 -3.41 -4.53 21.92
CA LEU A 153 -3.13 -3.72 20.74
C LEU A 153 -2.10 -2.65 21.09
N ARG A 154 -0.95 -2.66 20.40
CA ARG A 154 0.17 -1.73 20.65
C ARG A 154 0.39 -0.72 19.55
N ARG A 155 0.09 -1.11 18.31
CA ARG A 155 0.30 -0.26 17.13
C ARG A 155 -0.81 -0.46 16.12
N ILE A 156 -1.19 0.63 15.47
CA ILE A 156 -2.06 0.63 14.30
C ILE A 156 -1.30 1.32 13.17
N THR A 157 -1.25 0.70 12.00
CA THR A 157 -0.72 1.34 10.79
C THR A 157 -1.76 1.36 9.70
N PHE A 158 -1.81 2.45 8.93
CA PHE A 158 -2.63 2.56 7.74
C PHE A 158 -1.80 3.10 6.59
N ASP A 159 -1.87 2.40 5.45
CA ASP A 159 -1.26 2.80 4.19
C ASP A 159 -2.35 2.82 3.13
N GLY A 160 -2.56 3.97 2.51
CA GLY A 160 -3.68 4.13 1.58
C GLY A 160 -3.69 5.45 0.83
N LEU A 161 -4.86 5.73 0.25
CA LEU A 161 -5.11 6.87 -0.62
C LEU A 161 -6.33 7.65 -0.14
N THR A 162 -6.34 8.94 -0.44
CA THR A 162 -7.51 9.81 -0.30
C THR A 162 -7.50 10.92 -1.35
N GLY A 163 -8.67 11.53 -1.58
CA GLY A 163 -8.78 12.70 -2.45
C GLY A 163 -8.61 14.02 -1.72
N ASP A 164 -8.90 14.04 -0.42
CA ASP A 164 -8.86 15.21 0.46
C ASP A 164 -8.58 14.76 1.90
N ASP A 165 -7.54 15.34 2.51
CA ASP A 165 -7.00 14.93 3.80
C ASP A 165 -7.68 15.59 5.00
N ARG A 166 -8.48 16.64 4.80
CA ARG A 166 -9.00 17.50 5.89
C ARG A 166 -9.70 16.70 6.98
N ARG A 167 -10.52 15.73 6.60
CA ARG A 167 -11.30 14.92 7.54
C ARG A 167 -10.41 13.98 8.37
N LEU A 168 -9.44 13.34 7.72
CA LEU A 168 -8.46 12.49 8.39
C LEU A 168 -7.56 13.29 9.33
N VAL A 169 -7.03 14.43 8.87
CA VAL A 169 -6.18 15.33 9.67
C VAL A 169 -6.93 15.79 10.91
N ASN A 170 -8.19 16.21 10.77
CA ASN A 170 -9.02 16.63 11.89
C ASN A 170 -9.19 15.50 12.91
N LEU A 171 -9.51 14.28 12.46
CA LEU A 171 -9.65 13.11 13.33
C LEU A 171 -8.37 12.85 14.12
N VAL A 172 -7.21 12.75 13.45
CA VAL A 172 -5.97 12.39 14.16
C VAL A 172 -5.46 13.51 15.06
N SER A 173 -5.74 14.76 14.70
CA SER A 173 -5.38 15.91 15.52
C SER A 173 -6.22 15.97 16.80
N GLN A 174 -7.50 15.66 16.71
CA GLN A 174 -8.42 15.68 17.86
C GLN A 174 -8.25 14.45 18.75
N GLN A 175 -8.21 13.26 18.18
CA GLN A 175 -8.23 12.00 18.94
C GLN A 175 -6.84 11.60 19.46
N PHE A 176 -5.78 11.89 18.71
CA PHE A 176 -4.42 11.42 19.02
C PHE A 176 -3.43 12.58 19.24
N ASN A 177 -3.89 13.83 19.21
CA ASN A 177 -3.06 15.04 19.39
C ASN A 177 -1.86 15.07 18.44
N LEU A 178 -2.03 14.54 17.21
CA LEU A 178 -1.05 14.72 16.15
C LEU A 178 -1.04 16.20 15.75
N ARG A 179 0.15 16.80 15.70
CA ARG A 179 0.30 18.22 15.35
C ARG A 179 1.22 18.37 14.15
N PRO A 180 0.99 19.39 13.30
CA PRO A 180 1.89 19.66 12.19
C PRO A 180 3.31 19.88 12.73
N GLU A 181 4.29 19.22 12.13
CA GLU A 181 5.69 19.33 12.54
C GLU A 181 6.37 20.50 11.79
N PRO A 182 6.82 21.55 12.50
CA PRO A 182 7.61 22.61 11.87
C PRO A 182 8.94 22.04 11.36
N GLY A 183 9.13 22.03 10.04
CA GLY A 183 10.39 21.61 9.39
C GLY A 183 10.32 20.34 8.55
N LEU A 184 9.18 19.66 8.49
CA LEU A 184 8.97 18.46 7.66
C LEU A 184 8.29 18.69 6.30
N GLY A 185 7.84 19.93 6.03
CA GLY A 185 6.99 20.22 4.87
C GLY A 185 5.51 20.13 5.22
N ALA A 186 4.64 20.47 4.26
CA ALA A 186 3.20 20.29 4.42
C ALA A 186 2.86 18.79 4.42
N GLY A 187 1.85 18.38 5.19
CA GLY A 187 1.37 16.99 5.21
C GLY A 187 1.99 16.08 6.27
N HIS A 188 2.89 16.57 7.13
CA HIS A 188 3.46 15.79 8.23
C HIS A 188 2.93 16.22 9.59
N TYR A 189 2.36 15.26 10.30
CA TYR A 189 1.84 15.45 11.65
C TYR A 189 2.44 14.42 12.59
N VAL A 190 2.86 14.85 13.77
CA VAL A 190 3.54 13.99 14.75
C VAL A 190 2.88 14.15 16.11
N ALA A 191 2.61 13.02 16.76
CA ALA A 191 2.25 12.96 18.17
C ALA A 191 3.48 12.60 19.00
N ARG A 192 3.60 13.23 20.18
CA ARG A 192 4.71 12.99 21.10
C ARG A 192 4.23 12.67 22.50
N TRP A 193 4.94 11.77 23.15
CA TRP A 193 4.81 11.46 24.56
C TRP A 193 6.19 11.55 25.21
N ASN A 194 6.36 12.35 26.26
CA ASN A 194 7.66 12.58 26.91
C ASN A 194 8.79 12.92 25.92
N ALA A 195 8.51 13.83 24.98
CA ALA A 195 9.39 14.24 23.88
C ALA A 195 9.72 13.16 22.82
N GLN A 196 9.26 11.92 22.99
CA GLN A 196 9.44 10.84 22.03
C GLN A 196 8.29 10.80 21.02
N PRO A 197 8.54 10.68 19.71
CA PRO A 197 7.49 10.46 18.72
C PRO A 197 6.78 9.12 18.96
N THR A 198 5.46 9.17 19.12
CA THR A 198 4.61 7.98 19.32
C THR A 198 3.64 7.74 18.17
N GLY A 199 3.37 8.75 17.35
CA GLY A 199 2.54 8.60 16.16
C GLY A 199 2.94 9.58 15.08
N ILE A 200 2.69 9.20 13.83
CA ILE A 200 2.98 10.00 12.65
C ILE A 200 1.86 9.83 11.63
N LEU A 201 1.45 10.94 11.01
CA LEU A 201 0.68 10.96 9.78
C LEU A 201 1.53 11.68 8.74
N ARG A 202 1.75 11.02 7.61
CA ARG A 202 2.38 11.58 6.43
C ARG A 202 1.37 11.57 5.28
N ILE A 203 1.19 12.72 4.68
CA ILE A 203 0.36 12.93 3.51
C ILE A 203 1.27 13.49 2.41
N SER A 204 1.29 12.83 1.26
CA SER A 204 2.04 13.29 0.08
C SER A 204 1.19 13.19 -1.17
N HIS A 205 1.48 14.00 -2.18
CA HIS A 205 0.83 13.83 -3.48
C HIS A 205 1.23 12.51 -4.13
N ALA A 206 0.25 11.85 -4.75
CA ALA A 206 0.52 10.72 -5.62
C ALA A 206 1.45 11.17 -6.77
N PRO A 207 2.41 10.34 -7.21
CA PRO A 207 3.36 10.69 -8.27
C PRO A 207 2.70 11.15 -9.58
N VAL A 208 1.47 10.69 -9.83
CA VAL A 208 0.66 11.07 -10.99
C VAL A 208 -0.78 11.32 -10.55
N VAL A 209 -1.21 12.57 -10.59
CA VAL A 209 -2.61 12.95 -10.32
C VAL A 209 -3.41 12.84 -11.62
N ARG A 210 -4.44 11.98 -11.62
CA ARG A 210 -5.35 11.80 -12.76
C ARG A 210 -6.69 12.47 -12.49
N ALA A 211 -7.17 13.29 -13.42
CA ALA A 211 -8.48 13.93 -13.30
C ALA A 211 -9.63 12.92 -13.14
N GLN A 212 -9.51 11.74 -13.77
CA GLN A 212 -10.50 10.66 -13.71
C GLN A 212 -10.48 9.85 -12.40
N ARG A 213 -9.51 10.10 -11.51
CA ARG A 213 -9.37 9.39 -10.22
C ARG A 213 -9.18 10.38 -9.08
N PRO A 214 -10.23 11.10 -8.70
CA PRO A 214 -10.13 12.15 -7.69
C PRO A 214 -9.77 11.63 -6.28
N HIS A 215 -10.02 10.35 -5.98
CA HIS A 215 -9.70 9.72 -4.70
C HIS A 215 -8.25 9.20 -4.58
N GLU A 216 -7.45 9.27 -5.66
CA GLU A 216 -6.05 8.79 -5.69
C GLU A 216 -5.05 9.97 -5.76
N ARG A 217 -5.41 11.13 -5.17
CA ARG A 217 -4.60 12.35 -5.25
C ARG A 217 -3.51 12.41 -4.20
N LEU A 218 -3.82 11.86 -3.02
CA LEU A 218 -2.98 11.90 -1.84
C LEU A 218 -2.69 10.47 -1.39
N GLU A 219 -1.42 10.20 -1.12
CA GLU A 219 -0.94 9.03 -0.42
C GLU A 219 -0.89 9.33 1.08
N VAL A 220 -1.39 8.38 1.86
CA VAL A 220 -1.50 8.48 3.32
C VAL A 220 -0.70 7.34 3.93
N MET A 221 0.20 7.69 4.85
CA MET A 221 0.86 6.77 5.75
C MET A 221 0.60 7.23 7.18
N LEU A 222 -0.05 6.40 7.97
CA LEU A 222 -0.37 6.65 9.37
C LEU A 222 0.23 5.54 10.22
N GLU A 223 0.93 5.91 11.27
CA GLU A 223 1.30 5.00 12.35
C GLU A 223 0.92 5.62 13.69
N LEU A 224 0.21 4.85 14.51
CA LEU A 224 -0.19 5.21 15.85
C LEU A 224 0.35 4.14 16.81
N ASN A 225 1.11 4.54 17.82
CA ASN A 225 1.52 3.66 18.92
C ASN A 225 0.81 4.07 20.21
N GLN A 226 0.54 3.08 21.05
CA GLN A 226 -0.04 3.32 22.36
C GLN A 226 0.92 4.16 23.23
N PRO A 227 0.50 5.31 23.78
CA PRO A 227 1.34 6.13 24.64
C PRO A 227 1.80 5.38 25.90
N GLY A 228 3.02 5.66 26.35
CA GLY A 228 3.57 5.13 27.60
C GLY A 228 4.09 3.69 27.54
N PHE A 229 3.95 2.99 26.41
CA PHE A 229 4.62 1.71 26.17
C PHE A 229 5.98 1.92 25.51
N GLY A 230 6.95 1.06 25.83
CA GLY A 230 8.36 1.16 25.38
C GLY A 230 8.58 0.99 23.86
N TYR A 231 7.51 1.03 23.06
CA TYR A 231 7.57 0.94 21.61
C TYR A 231 7.32 2.34 21.03
N GLY A 232 8.40 3.02 20.64
CA GLY A 232 8.31 4.23 19.83
C GLY A 232 7.83 3.91 18.40
N LEU A 233 7.95 4.89 17.51
CA LEU A 233 7.74 4.68 16.07
C LEU A 233 8.50 3.45 15.56
N SER A 234 7.92 2.72 14.61
CA SER A 234 8.58 1.62 13.92
C SER A 234 9.87 2.07 13.23
N ALA A 235 10.80 1.15 12.98
CA ALA A 235 12.03 1.47 12.26
C ALA A 235 11.75 2.12 10.89
N HIS A 236 10.74 1.61 10.18
CA HIS A 236 10.27 2.17 8.92
C HIS A 236 9.74 3.60 9.09
N ALA A 237 8.84 3.85 10.04
CA ALA A 237 8.32 5.20 10.28
C ALA A 237 9.40 6.19 10.74
N GLN A 238 10.37 5.74 11.54
CA GLN A 238 11.53 6.56 11.93
C GLN A 238 12.41 6.90 10.73
N GLU A 239 12.69 5.92 9.86
CA GLU A 239 13.46 6.12 8.65
C GLU A 239 12.76 7.12 7.72
N THR A 240 11.47 6.95 7.46
CA THR A 240 10.67 7.90 6.68
C THR A 240 10.71 9.31 7.28
N LEU A 241 10.47 9.43 8.59
CA LEU A 241 10.52 10.70 9.30
C LEU A 241 11.90 11.38 9.16
N ASN A 242 12.98 10.60 9.25
CA ASN A 242 14.35 11.10 9.12
C ASN A 242 14.66 11.53 7.68
N LEU A 243 14.26 10.73 6.69
CA LEU A 243 14.41 11.07 5.27
C LEU A 243 13.66 12.36 4.91
N ASP A 244 12.44 12.53 5.41
CA ASP A 244 11.65 13.72 5.15
C ASP A 244 12.27 14.97 5.80
N ARG A 245 12.83 14.85 7.02
CA ARG A 245 13.58 15.94 7.67
C ARG A 245 14.81 16.37 6.86
N LEU A 246 15.52 15.41 6.30
CA LEU A 246 16.72 15.66 5.50
C LEU A 246 16.37 16.32 4.17
N THR A 247 15.30 15.85 3.52
CA THR A 247 14.96 16.30 2.16
C THR A 247 14.14 17.58 2.13
N LYS A 248 13.47 17.96 3.23
CA LYS A 248 12.57 19.13 3.32
C LYS A 248 11.59 19.22 2.13
N ARG A 249 11.19 18.06 1.60
CA ARG A 249 10.40 17.98 0.38
C ARG A 249 8.98 18.50 0.63
N TRP A 250 8.52 19.26 -0.34
CA TRP A 250 7.17 19.77 -0.52
C TRP A 250 6.56 19.08 -1.73
#